data_AF-A0A395H413-F1
#
_entry.id   AF-A0A395H413-F1
#
_cell.length_a   1.000
_cell.length_b   1.000
_cell.length_c   1.000
_cell.angle_alpha   90.00
_cell.angle_beta   90.00
_cell.angle_gamma   90.00
#
_symmetry.space_group_name_H-M   'P 1'
#
loop_
_entity.id
_entity.type
_entity.pdbx_description
1 polymer ?
#
loop_
_entity_poly.entity_id
_entity_poly.type
_entity_poly.pdbx_seq_one_letter_code
_entity_poly.pdbx_strand_id
1 'polypeptide(L)'
;MAPTPYFSRVTSESAFRARFEAENGRNFSDLPHVAASSWGRSHLLACRVVRREPLRSILPILSPYIVPSDWQPSSSNEIDAFLQGPDSTLMAQSEHYLVRGSHCGPSLGQVWAAMAMFKGSQGRRRQGISDLQMEGEGGDDSDSDSDSDTEIRSKRPRRGTYQGEFVDSSTIQVGSSSPVHDSSQGSSSVGYTDPESHTFGVAPEDETLRLASCVIRHILYFAPPQDSVLEPTVVEFRDAKMIAIDDGGLCLRRQEPGKGFLVVKDHVALLEAKTQFQCLKNGRPIISDKCFAQMFDISGEYVEEFEKSTRTHFLHVSCTPWFDLSQRSGREHVVANICGIVRRATS
;
A
#
# COMPACT_ATOMS: atom_id res chain seq x y z
N MET A 1 18.45 14.25 21.69
CA MET A 1 17.49 14.66 20.64
C MET A 1 17.68 13.73 19.45
N ALA A 2 16.61 13.14 18.90
CA ALA A 2 16.72 12.33 17.70
C ALA A 2 17.16 13.22 16.50
N PRO A 3 17.98 12.70 15.57
CA PRO A 3 18.37 13.45 14.38
C PRO A 3 17.14 13.87 13.56
N THR A 4 17.18 15.06 12.97
CA THR A 4 16.15 15.49 12.02
C THR A 4 16.09 14.52 10.82
N PRO A 5 14.89 14.05 10.40
CA PRO A 5 14.76 13.12 9.28
C PRO A 5 15.38 13.64 7.99
N TYR A 6 16.09 12.77 7.27
CA TYR A 6 16.74 13.02 5.99
C TYR A 6 15.79 13.64 4.98
N PHE A 7 14.58 13.07 4.88
CA PHE A 7 13.52 13.48 3.96
C PHE A 7 13.19 14.99 4.04
N SER A 8 13.24 15.57 5.24
CA SER A 8 12.92 16.98 5.43
C SER A 8 14.09 17.93 5.14
N ARG A 9 15.33 17.43 5.15
CA ARG A 9 16.53 18.25 5.28
C ARG A 9 17.45 18.22 4.06
N VAL A 10 17.46 17.12 3.31
CA VAL A 10 18.33 16.97 2.13
C VAL A 10 17.53 17.28 0.86
N THR A 11 17.28 18.57 0.65
CA THR A 11 16.42 19.07 -0.43
C THR A 11 17.18 19.67 -1.62
N SER A 12 18.50 19.80 -1.49
CA SER A 12 19.39 20.35 -2.51
C SER A 12 20.75 19.64 -2.44
N GLU A 13 21.53 19.74 -3.51
CA GLU A 13 22.88 19.17 -3.54
C GLU A 13 23.82 19.81 -2.51
N SER A 14 23.66 21.11 -2.23
CA SER A 14 24.44 21.79 -1.20
C SER A 14 24.09 21.28 0.20
N ALA A 15 22.79 21.11 0.48
CA ALA A 15 22.34 20.49 1.72
C ALA A 15 22.85 19.05 1.84
N PHE A 16 22.87 18.29 0.74
CA PHE A 16 23.48 16.97 0.69
C PHE A 16 24.96 17.01 1.07
N ARG A 17 25.77 17.84 0.38
CA ARG A 17 27.23 17.87 0.61
C ARG A 17 27.56 18.21 2.05
N ALA A 18 26.89 19.23 2.61
CA ALA A 18 27.04 19.60 4.00
C ALA A 18 26.68 18.46 4.97
N ARG A 19 25.69 17.63 4.63
CA ARG A 19 25.32 16.46 5.44
C ARG A 19 26.27 15.30 5.27
N PHE A 20 26.70 15.03 4.05
CA PHE A 20 27.67 13.98 3.74
C PHE A 20 28.97 14.22 4.51
N GLU A 21 29.48 15.45 4.53
CA GLU A 21 30.67 15.82 5.30
C GLU A 21 30.42 15.73 6.82
N ALA A 22 29.31 16.32 7.32
CA ALA A 22 29.02 16.34 8.76
C ALA A 22 28.78 14.95 9.36
N GLU A 23 28.40 13.96 8.55
CA GLU A 23 28.07 12.61 8.99
C GLU A 23 29.12 11.57 8.61
N ASN A 24 30.30 12.00 8.15
CA ASN A 24 31.36 11.12 7.63
C ASN A 24 30.79 10.10 6.61
N GLY A 25 30.04 10.63 5.64
CA GLY A 25 29.39 9.88 4.59
C GLY A 25 30.36 8.94 3.90
N ARG A 26 29.89 7.73 3.61
CA ARG A 26 30.69 6.67 2.98
C ARG A 26 30.17 6.38 1.58
N ASN A 27 31.05 5.84 0.75
CA ASN A 27 30.60 5.30 -0.53
C ASN A 27 29.80 4.03 -0.30
N PHE A 28 29.00 3.66 -1.30
CA PHE A 28 28.14 2.48 -1.20
C PHE A 28 28.96 1.18 -1.03
N SER A 29 30.14 1.11 -1.67
CA SER A 29 31.11 0.01 -1.54
C SER A 29 31.59 -0.23 -0.09
N ASP A 30 31.53 0.80 0.75
CA ASP A 30 32.06 0.76 2.11
C ASP A 30 30.95 0.44 3.13
N LEU A 31 29.71 0.25 2.66
CA LEU A 31 28.56 -0.13 3.47
C LEU A 31 28.39 -1.66 3.52
N PRO A 32 27.85 -2.20 4.62
CA PRO A 32 27.50 -3.62 4.69
C PRO A 32 26.49 -4.00 3.60
N HIS A 33 26.71 -5.14 2.94
CA HIS A 33 25.73 -5.71 2.03
C HIS A 33 24.52 -6.24 2.82
N VAL A 34 23.45 -5.47 2.84
CA VAL A 34 22.18 -5.81 3.48
C VAL A 34 21.03 -5.66 2.49
N ALA A 35 19.94 -6.38 2.73
CA ALA A 35 18.72 -6.26 1.94
C ALA A 35 18.20 -4.81 1.91
N ALA A 36 17.57 -4.40 0.81
CA ALA A 36 16.99 -3.06 0.64
C ALA A 36 15.97 -2.70 1.75
N SER A 37 15.25 -3.70 2.28
CA SER A 37 14.36 -3.56 3.43
C SER A 37 15.08 -3.12 4.71
N SER A 38 16.40 -3.29 4.81
CA SER A 38 17.22 -2.88 5.94
C SER A 38 17.96 -1.55 5.71
N TRP A 39 17.73 -0.90 4.57
CA TRP A 39 18.40 0.36 4.26
C TRP A 39 17.91 1.51 5.14
N GLY A 40 18.72 2.57 5.18
CA GLY A 40 18.47 3.75 6.01
C GLY A 40 19.36 4.91 5.63
N ARG A 41 19.66 5.79 6.59
CA ARG A 41 20.36 7.06 6.36
C ARG A 41 21.72 6.93 5.66
N SER A 42 22.53 5.96 6.06
CA SER A 42 23.83 5.70 5.42
C SER A 42 23.68 5.34 3.94
N HIS A 43 22.68 4.53 3.61
CA HIS A 43 22.38 4.13 2.23
C HIS A 43 21.84 5.32 1.41
N LEU A 44 20.97 6.15 1.99
CA LEU A 44 20.53 7.41 1.35
C LEU A 44 21.70 8.34 0.99
N LEU A 45 22.66 8.48 1.91
CA LEU A 45 23.88 9.26 1.68
C LEU A 45 24.78 8.63 0.60
N ALA A 46 25.04 7.33 0.70
CA ALA A 46 25.86 6.60 -0.26
C ALA A 46 25.26 6.60 -1.68
N CYS A 47 23.93 6.52 -1.78
CA CYS A 47 23.19 6.62 -3.03
C CYS A 47 23.02 8.07 -3.52
N ARG A 48 23.54 9.07 -2.80
CA ARG A 48 23.49 10.50 -3.16
C ARG A 48 22.07 11.00 -3.40
N VAL A 49 21.13 10.58 -2.55
CA VAL A 49 19.70 10.88 -2.72
C VAL A 49 19.41 12.33 -2.34
N VAL A 50 18.79 13.08 -3.25
CA VAL A 50 18.33 14.45 -3.01
C VAL A 50 16.83 14.52 -3.25
N ARG A 51 16.07 14.87 -2.21
CA ARG A 51 14.62 15.03 -2.33
C ARG A 51 14.30 16.41 -2.91
N ARG A 52 13.84 16.48 -4.15
CA ARG A 52 13.36 17.75 -4.70
C ARG A 52 12.16 18.25 -3.90
N GLU A 53 12.00 19.56 -3.84
CA GLU A 53 10.79 20.12 -3.27
C GLU A 53 9.56 19.67 -4.08
N PRO A 54 8.42 19.43 -3.41
CA PRO A 54 7.17 19.14 -4.09
C PRO A 54 6.73 20.38 -4.86
N LEU A 55 7.13 20.46 -6.13
CA LEU A 55 6.84 21.63 -6.97
C LEU A 55 5.50 21.52 -7.69
N ARG A 56 4.98 20.30 -7.86
CA ARG A 56 3.82 20.03 -8.73
C ARG A 56 3.01 18.85 -8.20
N SER A 57 1.70 18.89 -8.41
CA SER A 57 0.81 17.74 -8.19
C SER A 57 0.87 16.72 -9.33
N ILE A 58 1.60 17.04 -10.38
CA ILE A 58 1.89 16.18 -11.52
C ILE A 58 3.30 15.63 -11.38
N LEU A 59 3.44 14.32 -11.59
CA LEU A 59 4.74 13.67 -11.62
C LEU A 59 5.60 14.28 -12.75
N PRO A 60 6.83 14.76 -12.47
CA PRO A 60 7.63 15.46 -13.48
C PRO A 60 7.86 14.67 -14.77
N ILE A 61 8.02 13.35 -14.65
CA ILE A 61 8.19 12.44 -15.80
C ILE A 61 6.95 12.35 -16.70
N LEU A 62 5.78 12.69 -16.17
CA LEU A 62 4.51 12.68 -16.89
C LEU A 62 4.15 14.04 -17.47
N SER A 63 4.86 15.11 -17.10
CA SER A 63 4.57 16.48 -17.58
C SER A 63 4.42 16.60 -19.10
N PRO A 64 5.18 15.88 -19.95
CA PRO A 64 5.00 15.91 -21.41
C PRO A 64 3.73 15.21 -21.91
N TYR A 65 3.11 14.38 -21.07
CA TYR A 65 1.98 13.51 -21.41
C TYR A 65 0.65 13.99 -20.80
N ILE A 66 0.66 15.11 -20.07
CA ILE A 66 -0.56 15.72 -19.53
C ILE A 66 -1.18 16.62 -20.59
N VAL A 67 -2.48 16.47 -20.80
CA VAL A 67 -3.27 17.30 -21.71
C VAL A 67 -4.33 18.05 -20.89
N PRO A 68 -4.63 19.33 -21.19
CA PRO A 68 -5.63 20.09 -20.45
C PRO A 68 -7.01 19.43 -20.37
N SER A 69 -7.35 18.57 -21.33
CA SER A 69 -8.60 17.81 -21.37
C SER A 69 -8.68 16.66 -20.37
N ASP A 70 -7.58 16.31 -19.67
CA ASP A 70 -7.57 15.21 -18.69
C ASP A 70 -8.52 15.42 -17.51
N TRP A 71 -8.85 16.68 -17.23
CA TRP A 71 -9.75 17.10 -16.16
C TRP A 71 -11.05 17.70 -16.69
N GLN A 72 -11.19 17.78 -18.00
CA GLN A 72 -12.41 18.25 -18.61
C GLN A 72 -13.42 17.10 -18.59
N PRO A 73 -14.72 17.40 -18.47
CA PRO A 73 -15.79 16.41 -18.59
C PRO A 73 -15.53 15.56 -19.84
N SER A 74 -15.17 14.30 -19.65
CA SER A 74 -15.23 13.32 -20.72
C SER A 74 -16.70 13.14 -21.10
N SER A 75 -16.98 12.48 -22.22
CA SER A 75 -18.35 12.10 -22.59
C SER A 75 -19.02 11.20 -21.53
N SER A 76 -18.24 10.67 -20.58
CA SER A 76 -18.67 9.83 -19.47
C SER A 76 -18.99 10.64 -18.21
N ASN A 77 -20.21 10.51 -17.72
CA ASN A 77 -20.67 11.05 -16.44
C ASN A 77 -19.92 10.46 -15.21
N GLU A 78 -19.19 9.34 -15.37
CA GLU A 78 -18.51 8.63 -14.28
C GLU A 78 -17.31 9.42 -13.74
N ILE A 79 -16.46 9.99 -14.61
CA ILE A 79 -15.29 10.77 -14.17
C ILE A 79 -15.75 12.07 -13.50
N ASP A 80 -16.77 12.73 -14.04
CA ASP A 80 -17.34 13.91 -13.41
C ASP A 80 -17.88 13.60 -12.00
N ALA A 81 -18.59 12.48 -11.85
CA ALA A 81 -19.08 12.03 -10.54
C ALA A 81 -17.93 11.70 -9.58
N PHE A 82 -16.85 11.06 -10.06
CA PHE A 82 -15.64 10.84 -9.29
C PHE A 82 -15.00 12.16 -8.84
N LEU A 83 -14.86 13.14 -9.75
CA LEU A 83 -14.27 14.45 -9.44
C LEU A 83 -15.12 15.25 -8.45
N GLN A 84 -16.46 15.15 -8.51
CA GLN A 84 -17.36 15.75 -7.52
C GLN A 84 -17.18 15.12 -6.13
N GLY A 85 -16.89 13.82 -6.08
CA GLY A 85 -16.67 13.10 -4.83
C GLY A 85 -17.97 12.58 -4.21
N PRO A 86 -17.88 11.79 -3.13
CA PRO A 86 -19.05 11.23 -2.49
C PRO A 86 -19.70 12.26 -1.56
N ASP A 87 -21.03 12.28 -1.51
CA ASP A 87 -21.75 12.92 -0.42
C ASP A 87 -21.50 12.18 0.91
N SER A 88 -21.55 12.93 2.01
CA SER A 88 -21.52 12.45 3.38
C SER A 88 -22.45 11.27 3.65
N THR A 89 -23.64 11.25 3.02
CA THR A 89 -24.62 10.17 3.15
C THR A 89 -24.12 8.85 2.53
N LEU A 90 -23.39 8.91 1.41
CA LEU A 90 -22.83 7.75 0.73
C LEU A 90 -21.72 7.09 1.54
N MET A 91 -20.94 7.87 2.29
CA MET A 91 -19.87 7.36 3.16
C MET A 91 -20.39 6.49 4.32
N ALA A 92 -21.70 6.55 4.61
CA ALA A 92 -22.36 5.70 5.59
C ALA A 92 -22.97 4.41 4.99
N GLN A 93 -23.01 4.26 3.66
CA GLN A 93 -23.69 3.15 2.96
C GLN A 93 -22.78 1.96 2.70
N SER A 94 -23.35 0.74 2.71
CA SER A 94 -22.59 -0.49 2.44
C SER A 94 -22.13 -0.54 0.98
N GLU A 95 -21.07 -1.29 0.68
CA GLU A 95 -20.64 -1.50 -0.72
C GLU A 95 -21.78 -2.04 -1.58
N HIS A 96 -22.53 -3.02 -1.07
CA HIS A 96 -23.68 -3.58 -1.78
C HIS A 96 -24.70 -2.51 -2.17
N TYR A 97 -25.03 -1.60 -1.24
CA TYR A 97 -25.94 -0.49 -1.53
C TYR A 97 -25.33 0.48 -2.53
N LEU A 98 -24.06 0.83 -2.39
CA LEU A 98 -23.37 1.75 -3.30
C LEU A 98 -23.33 1.20 -4.74
N VAL A 99 -23.05 -0.10 -4.90
CA VAL A 99 -22.95 -0.74 -6.22
C VAL A 99 -24.32 -0.98 -6.86
N ARG A 100 -25.37 -1.24 -6.06
CA ARG A 100 -26.70 -1.67 -6.57
C ARG A 100 -27.77 -0.59 -6.52
N GLY A 101 -27.70 0.30 -5.55
CA GLY A 101 -28.76 1.25 -5.20
C GLY A 101 -28.42 2.71 -5.44
N SER A 102 -27.15 3.05 -5.68
CA SER A 102 -26.79 4.43 -6.02
C SER A 102 -26.90 4.68 -7.53
N HIS A 103 -27.02 5.96 -7.92
CA HIS A 103 -27.00 6.37 -9.33
C HIS A 103 -25.60 6.32 -9.96
N CYS A 104 -24.57 5.82 -9.27
CA CYS A 104 -23.24 5.69 -9.84
C CYS A 104 -22.95 4.26 -10.31
N GLY A 105 -22.08 4.12 -11.31
CA GLY A 105 -21.66 2.83 -11.82
C GLY A 105 -20.96 1.94 -10.77
N PRO A 106 -20.87 0.62 -11.01
CA PRO A 106 -20.31 -0.33 -10.06
C PRO A 106 -18.90 0.02 -9.57
N SER A 107 -18.03 0.48 -10.46
CA SER A 107 -16.65 0.85 -10.14
C SER A 107 -16.59 2.08 -9.22
N LEU A 108 -17.45 3.08 -9.45
CA LEU A 108 -17.50 4.27 -8.60
C LEU A 108 -18.06 3.93 -7.22
N GLY A 109 -19.07 3.05 -7.16
CA GLY A 109 -19.58 2.50 -5.91
C GLY A 109 -18.49 1.80 -5.08
N GLN A 110 -17.60 1.03 -5.73
CA GLN A 110 -16.44 0.40 -5.09
C GLN A 110 -15.42 1.42 -4.58
N VAL A 111 -15.13 2.46 -5.35
CA VAL A 111 -14.27 3.57 -4.90
C VAL A 111 -14.82 4.20 -3.63
N TRP A 112 -16.12 4.50 -3.59
CA TRP A 112 -16.76 5.09 -2.40
C TRP A 112 -16.79 4.13 -1.21
N ALA A 113 -17.01 2.84 -1.45
CA ALA A 113 -16.95 1.84 -0.39
C ALA A 113 -15.55 1.75 0.24
N ALA A 114 -14.50 1.72 -0.58
CA ALA A 114 -13.11 1.72 -0.11
C ALA A 114 -12.76 3.03 0.63
N MET A 115 -13.20 4.18 0.12
CA MET A 115 -12.96 5.48 0.77
C MET A 115 -13.66 5.59 2.14
N ALA A 116 -14.83 4.96 2.30
CA ALA A 116 -15.56 4.94 3.56
C ALA A 116 -14.81 4.23 4.69
N MET A 117 -13.83 3.37 4.41
CA MET A 117 -12.96 2.79 5.45
C MET A 117 -12.10 3.87 6.12
N PHE A 118 -11.69 4.88 5.35
CA PHE A 118 -10.85 5.99 5.84
C PHE A 118 -11.65 7.20 6.33
N LYS A 119 -12.82 7.48 5.74
CA LYS A 119 -13.62 8.68 6.06
C LYS A 119 -14.94 8.39 6.77
N GLY A 120 -15.39 7.15 6.81
CA GLY A 120 -16.64 6.74 7.45
C GLY A 120 -16.55 6.67 8.98
N SER A 121 -17.69 6.32 9.60
CA SER A 121 -17.84 6.25 11.06
C SER A 121 -16.94 5.17 11.67
N GLN A 122 -16.55 5.37 12.93
CA GLN A 122 -15.63 4.45 13.65
C GLN A 122 -16.15 3.00 13.72
N GLY A 123 -17.46 2.78 13.66
CA GLY A 123 -18.07 1.45 13.61
C GLY A 123 -17.61 0.59 12.43
N ARG A 124 -17.26 1.21 11.29
CA ARG A 124 -16.70 0.50 10.13
C ARG A 124 -15.23 0.13 10.30
N ARG A 125 -14.49 0.91 11.10
CA ARG A 125 -13.06 0.67 11.34
C ARG A 125 -12.81 -0.37 12.42
N ARG A 126 -13.79 -0.64 13.29
CA ARG A 126 -13.64 -1.46 14.50
C ARG A 126 -13.97 -2.94 14.37
N GLN A 127 -14.61 -3.37 13.28
CA GLN A 127 -15.14 -4.74 13.19
C GLN A 127 -14.05 -5.85 13.08
N GLY A 128 -12.76 -5.47 13.08
CA GLY A 128 -11.64 -6.40 13.19
C GLY A 128 -10.93 -6.44 14.54
N ILE A 129 -11.31 -5.63 15.54
CA ILE A 129 -10.53 -5.46 16.80
C ILE A 129 -11.30 -5.89 18.06
N SER A 130 -12.63 -5.85 18.08
CA SER A 130 -13.40 -6.01 19.33
C SER A 130 -13.84 -7.43 19.71
N ASP A 131 -13.65 -8.43 18.85
CA ASP A 131 -14.24 -9.77 19.08
C ASP A 131 -13.28 -10.81 19.70
N LEU A 132 -12.06 -10.43 20.12
CA LEU A 132 -11.06 -11.37 20.68
C LEU A 132 -10.38 -10.95 21.98
N GLN A 133 -10.91 -9.96 22.72
CA GLN A 133 -10.47 -9.64 24.08
C GLN A 133 -11.62 -9.83 25.08
N MET A 134 -12.18 -11.03 25.18
CA MET A 134 -13.06 -11.42 26.29
C MET A 134 -12.98 -12.93 26.57
N GLU A 135 -11.81 -13.55 26.54
CA GLU A 135 -11.59 -14.84 27.22
C GLU A 135 -10.18 -14.89 27.81
N GLY A 136 -10.02 -14.45 29.05
CA GLY A 136 -8.80 -14.61 29.82
C GLY A 136 -8.61 -13.54 30.90
N GLU A 137 -8.73 -13.98 32.16
CA GLU A 137 -8.35 -13.29 33.40
C GLU A 137 -9.38 -12.32 34.01
N GLY A 138 -9.86 -12.69 35.20
CA GLY A 138 -10.63 -11.81 36.08
C GLY A 138 -11.50 -12.56 37.08
N GLY A 139 -10.87 -13.22 38.05
CA GLY A 139 -11.54 -13.53 39.32
C GLY A 139 -11.60 -12.30 40.24
N ASP A 140 -12.52 -12.38 41.19
CA ASP A 140 -12.70 -11.56 42.41
C ASP A 140 -13.63 -10.33 42.35
N ASP A 141 -14.87 -10.59 42.78
CA ASP A 141 -15.70 -9.86 43.75
C ASP A 141 -15.56 -8.33 43.89
N SER A 142 -16.61 -7.61 43.48
CA SER A 142 -17.22 -6.56 44.32
C SER A 142 -18.59 -6.13 43.77
N ASP A 143 -19.59 -6.31 44.62
CA ASP A 143 -20.98 -5.87 44.45
C ASP A 143 -21.08 -4.34 44.35
N SER A 144 -21.81 -3.84 43.34
CA SER A 144 -22.59 -2.61 43.47
C SER A 144 -23.70 -2.56 42.43
N ASP A 145 -24.93 -2.70 42.92
CA ASP A 145 -26.17 -2.61 42.18
C ASP A 145 -26.40 -1.22 41.56
N SER A 146 -26.69 -1.17 40.26
CA SER A 146 -27.56 -0.13 39.69
C SER A 146 -28.19 -0.63 38.39
N ASP A 147 -29.47 -1.00 38.49
CA ASP A 147 -30.38 -1.33 37.39
C ASP A 147 -30.56 -0.16 36.40
N SER A 148 -30.45 -0.44 35.09
CA SER A 148 -31.62 -0.41 34.18
C SER A 148 -31.24 -0.70 32.72
N ASP A 149 -31.84 -1.78 32.19
CA ASP A 149 -32.19 -2.07 30.79
C ASP A 149 -31.10 -2.21 29.72
N THR A 150 -30.57 -3.44 29.59
CA THR A 150 -30.01 -3.97 28.34
C THR A 150 -30.97 -5.02 27.77
N GLU A 151 -31.44 -4.81 26.53
CA GLU A 151 -32.18 -5.82 25.77
C GLU A 151 -31.32 -7.08 25.58
N ILE A 152 -31.77 -8.16 26.19
CA ILE A 152 -31.16 -9.48 26.19
C ILE A 152 -31.23 -10.06 24.77
N ARG A 153 -30.09 -10.13 24.09
CA ARG A 153 -29.92 -10.91 22.86
C ARG A 153 -30.16 -12.39 23.19
N SER A 154 -31.17 -12.99 22.55
CA SER A 154 -31.52 -14.40 22.74
C SER A 154 -30.35 -15.33 22.36
N LYS A 155 -29.70 -15.93 23.37
CA LYS A 155 -28.70 -17.01 23.18
C LYS A 155 -29.43 -18.27 22.70
N ARG A 156 -29.03 -18.78 21.54
CA ARG A 156 -29.53 -20.06 20.98
C ARG A 156 -29.10 -21.22 21.89
N PRO A 157 -30.00 -22.12 22.33
CA PRO A 157 -29.60 -23.29 23.11
C PRO A 157 -28.74 -24.22 22.24
N ARG A 158 -27.49 -24.46 22.63
CA ARG A 158 -26.65 -25.50 22.03
C ARG A 158 -27.11 -26.86 22.56
N ARG A 159 -27.69 -27.70 21.67
CA ARG A 159 -27.84 -29.13 21.95
C ARG A 159 -26.46 -29.77 21.87
N GLY A 160 -26.03 -30.43 22.95
CA GLY A 160 -24.81 -31.24 22.95
C GLY A 160 -24.98 -32.45 22.03
N THR A 161 -24.18 -32.51 20.98
CA THR A 161 -23.94 -33.74 20.22
C THR A 161 -22.85 -34.53 20.91
N TYR A 162 -23.22 -35.69 21.45
CA TYR A 162 -22.28 -36.69 21.96
C TYR A 162 -21.48 -37.24 20.76
N GLN A 163 -20.17 -37.05 20.73
CA GLN A 163 -19.26 -37.74 19.80
C GLN A 163 -18.36 -38.66 20.64
N GLY A 164 -18.65 -39.96 20.60
CA GLY A 164 -17.80 -40.98 21.20
C GLY A 164 -16.62 -41.33 20.29
N GLU A 165 -15.49 -41.66 20.92
CA GLU A 165 -14.27 -42.24 20.35
C GLU A 165 -13.34 -41.33 19.52
N PHE A 166 -12.90 -40.22 20.12
CA PHE A 166 -11.60 -39.64 19.78
C PHE A 166 -10.60 -39.91 20.92
N VAL A 167 -9.49 -40.57 20.57
CA VAL A 167 -8.38 -40.85 21.48
C VAL A 167 -7.49 -39.61 21.56
N ASP A 168 -7.21 -39.16 22.78
CA ASP A 168 -6.32 -38.04 23.06
C ASP A 168 -4.89 -38.34 22.61
N SER A 169 -4.34 -37.46 21.77
CA SER A 169 -3.00 -37.57 21.19
C SER A 169 -1.88 -37.39 22.23
N SER A 170 -2.22 -36.99 23.46
CA SER A 170 -1.28 -36.92 24.59
C SER A 170 -0.75 -38.28 25.05
N THR A 171 -1.33 -39.39 24.57
CA THR A 171 -0.99 -40.76 25.00
C THR A 171 -0.04 -41.51 24.05
N ILE A 172 0.39 -40.91 22.94
CA ILE A 172 1.33 -41.54 22.01
C ILE A 172 2.76 -41.42 22.52
N GLN A 173 3.34 -42.54 22.96
CA GLN A 173 4.73 -42.65 23.38
C GLN A 173 5.56 -43.29 22.26
N VAL A 174 6.35 -42.50 21.52
CA VAL A 174 7.26 -43.00 20.48
C VAL A 174 8.66 -43.16 21.08
N GLY A 175 9.15 -44.40 21.12
CA GLY A 175 10.42 -44.78 21.74
C GLY A 175 11.65 -44.22 21.01
N SER A 176 12.61 -43.77 21.82
CA SER A 176 13.91 -43.22 21.46
C SER A 176 14.94 -44.29 21.08
N SER A 177 15.62 -44.08 19.95
CA SER A 177 16.90 -44.73 19.61
C SER A 177 17.86 -43.68 19.06
N SER A 178 18.93 -43.38 19.80
CA SER A 178 20.07 -42.57 19.32
C SER A 178 21.16 -43.49 18.76
N PRO A 179 21.95 -43.01 17.79
CA PRO A 179 23.40 -43.18 17.90
C PRO A 179 24.14 -41.85 17.86
N VAL A 180 25.25 -41.88 18.59
CA VAL A 180 26.16 -40.81 18.96
C VAL A 180 27.01 -40.39 17.76
N HIS A 181 27.01 -39.10 17.41
CA HIS A 181 28.20 -38.46 16.85
C HIS A 181 28.18 -36.93 17.02
N ASP A 182 29.26 -36.41 17.58
CA ASP A 182 29.56 -34.98 17.70
C ASP A 182 29.56 -34.29 16.33
N SER A 183 28.74 -33.25 16.18
CA SER A 183 29.03 -32.12 15.32
C SER A 183 28.25 -30.88 15.77
N SER A 184 29.01 -29.85 16.11
CA SER A 184 28.56 -28.52 16.47
C SER A 184 27.93 -27.80 15.28
N GLN A 185 26.62 -27.54 15.29
CA GLN A 185 26.02 -26.42 14.54
C GLN A 185 24.88 -25.79 15.33
N GLY A 186 24.96 -24.47 15.50
CA GLY A 186 24.03 -23.66 16.25
C GLY A 186 22.62 -23.70 15.65
N SER A 187 21.64 -23.81 16.54
CA SER A 187 20.22 -23.84 16.28
C SER A 187 19.76 -22.65 15.43
N SER A 188 19.51 -22.87 14.14
CA SER A 188 18.57 -22.07 13.37
C SER A 188 17.16 -22.53 13.75
N SER A 189 16.56 -21.81 14.70
CA SER A 189 15.14 -21.95 15.00
C SER A 189 14.34 -21.58 13.75
N VAL A 190 13.91 -22.61 13.01
CA VAL A 190 12.85 -22.48 12.00
C VAL A 190 11.60 -22.10 12.77
N GLY A 191 11.36 -20.80 12.88
CA GLY A 191 10.14 -20.25 13.46
C GLY A 191 8.99 -20.73 12.60
N TYR A 192 8.22 -21.67 13.14
CA TYR A 192 6.89 -21.97 12.65
C TYR A 192 6.05 -20.71 12.86
N THR A 193 5.93 -19.90 11.80
CA THR A 193 5.00 -18.76 11.79
C THR A 193 3.61 -19.30 11.53
N ASP A 194 2.78 -19.22 12.56
CA ASP A 194 1.36 -19.49 12.52
C ASP A 194 0.68 -18.63 11.43
N PRO A 195 0.00 -19.22 10.43
CA PRO A 195 -0.74 -18.47 9.41
C PRO A 195 -1.85 -17.59 10.00
N GLU A 196 -2.34 -17.90 11.20
CA GLU A 196 -3.40 -17.12 11.84
C GLU A 196 -2.87 -15.77 12.37
N SER A 197 -1.58 -15.68 12.72
CA SER A 197 -0.95 -14.43 13.17
C SER A 197 -0.85 -13.32 12.08
N HIS A 198 -1.08 -13.66 10.81
CA HIS A 198 -1.23 -12.71 9.70
C HIS A 198 -2.67 -12.32 9.36
N THR A 199 -3.65 -12.88 10.08
CA THR A 199 -5.10 -12.66 9.81
C THR A 199 -5.73 -11.70 10.84
N PHE A 200 -4.94 -11.14 11.76
CA PHE A 200 -5.42 -10.23 12.80
C PHE A 200 -5.45 -8.78 12.32
N GLY A 201 -6.59 -8.41 11.75
CA GLY A 201 -6.94 -7.04 11.37
C GLY A 201 -6.47 -6.70 9.95
N VAL A 202 -7.39 -6.28 9.09
CA VAL A 202 -7.03 -5.76 7.76
C VAL A 202 -5.99 -4.66 7.97
N ALA A 203 -4.77 -4.90 7.50
CA ALA A 203 -3.68 -3.99 7.68
C ALA A 203 -4.05 -2.68 6.94
N PRO A 204 -3.81 -1.47 7.50
CA PRO A 204 -4.12 -0.21 6.83
C PRO A 204 -3.52 -0.13 5.40
N GLU A 205 -2.47 -0.90 5.15
CA GLU A 205 -1.84 -1.15 3.86
C GLU A 205 -2.82 -1.82 2.88
N ASP A 206 -3.51 -2.89 3.27
CA ASP A 206 -4.47 -3.61 2.41
C ASP A 206 -5.67 -2.73 2.02
N GLU A 207 -6.20 -1.94 2.96
CA GLU A 207 -7.27 -0.97 2.63
C GLU A 207 -6.74 0.17 1.74
N THR A 208 -5.48 0.56 1.90
CA THR A 208 -4.86 1.59 1.06
C THR A 208 -4.68 1.07 -0.37
N LEU A 209 -4.20 -0.18 -0.50
CA LEU A 209 -4.09 -0.87 -1.78
C LEU A 209 -5.45 -1.04 -2.44
N ARG A 210 -6.46 -1.48 -1.68
CA ARG A 210 -7.83 -1.62 -2.19
C ARG A 210 -8.37 -0.28 -2.71
N LEU A 211 -8.20 0.81 -1.95
CA LEU A 211 -8.62 2.14 -2.36
C LEU A 211 -7.88 2.58 -3.64
N ALA A 212 -6.56 2.43 -3.66
CA ALA A 212 -5.74 2.78 -4.82
C ALA A 212 -6.15 1.99 -6.07
N SER A 213 -6.30 0.68 -5.93
CA SER A 213 -6.70 -0.27 -6.97
C SER A 213 -8.09 0.06 -7.53
N CYS A 214 -9.08 0.36 -6.67
CA CYS A 214 -10.42 0.79 -7.12
C CYS A 214 -10.39 2.10 -7.91
N VAL A 215 -9.65 3.10 -7.42
CA VAL A 215 -9.55 4.41 -8.06
C VAL A 215 -8.83 4.31 -9.40
N ILE A 216 -7.70 3.61 -9.44
CA ILE A 216 -6.94 3.43 -10.68
C ILE A 216 -7.79 2.72 -11.73
N ARG A 217 -8.48 1.62 -11.38
CA ARG A 217 -9.41 0.96 -12.33
C ARG A 217 -10.50 1.87 -12.82
N HIS A 218 -11.16 2.61 -11.92
CA HIS A 218 -12.23 3.52 -12.31
C HIS A 218 -11.73 4.55 -13.33
N ILE A 219 -10.55 5.13 -13.12
CA ILE A 219 -9.96 6.08 -14.06
C ILE A 219 -9.59 5.39 -15.38
N LEU A 220 -8.99 4.20 -15.33
CA LEU A 220 -8.66 3.41 -16.52
C LEU A 220 -9.90 3.02 -17.34
N TYR A 221 -11.08 2.91 -16.74
CA TYR A 221 -12.31 2.53 -17.46
C TYR A 221 -13.04 3.71 -18.10
N PHE A 222 -12.92 4.92 -17.54
CA PHE A 222 -13.79 6.04 -17.93
C PHE A 222 -13.05 7.33 -18.30
N ALA A 223 -11.74 7.40 -18.10
CA ALA A 223 -10.95 8.57 -18.45
C ALA A 223 -10.16 8.37 -19.76
N PRO A 224 -10.00 9.42 -20.59
CA PRO A 224 -9.13 9.37 -21.75
C PRO A 224 -7.68 9.09 -21.31
N PRO A 225 -6.86 8.47 -22.17
CA PRO A 225 -7.10 8.18 -23.58
C PRO A 225 -7.77 6.81 -23.85
N GLN A 226 -8.22 6.08 -22.83
CA GLN A 226 -8.74 4.72 -22.98
C GLN A 226 -10.20 4.54 -22.53
N ASP A 227 -10.99 5.62 -22.59
CA ASP A 227 -12.42 5.66 -22.29
C ASP A 227 -13.31 5.08 -23.41
N SER A 228 -12.69 4.64 -24.51
CA SER A 228 -13.36 3.98 -25.64
C SER A 228 -13.21 2.46 -25.56
N VAL A 229 -14.32 1.75 -25.76
CA VAL A 229 -14.33 0.27 -25.86
C VAL A 229 -13.63 -0.28 -27.10
N LEU A 230 -13.31 0.59 -28.07
CA LEU A 230 -12.68 0.22 -29.33
C LEU A 230 -11.15 0.36 -29.29
N GLU A 231 -10.57 0.72 -28.15
CA GLU A 231 -9.11 0.89 -28.05
C GLU A 231 -8.37 -0.45 -28.22
N PRO A 232 -7.51 -0.57 -29.26
CA PRO A 232 -6.76 -1.81 -29.50
C PRO A 232 -5.56 -1.95 -28.57
N THR A 233 -5.18 -0.90 -27.83
CA THR A 233 -4.10 -0.93 -26.84
C THR A 233 -4.58 -0.25 -25.56
N VAL A 234 -4.54 -0.98 -24.45
CA VAL A 234 -5.09 -0.53 -23.16
C VAL A 234 -4.09 -0.78 -22.04
N VAL A 235 -4.13 0.07 -21.02
CA VAL A 235 -3.44 -0.17 -19.75
C VAL A 235 -4.41 -0.78 -18.75
N GLU A 236 -4.00 -1.89 -18.12
CA GLU A 236 -4.79 -2.59 -17.11
C GLU A 236 -4.07 -2.60 -15.76
N PHE A 237 -4.85 -2.50 -14.69
CA PHE A 237 -4.37 -2.75 -13.33
C PHE A 237 -4.37 -4.24 -13.03
N ARG A 238 -3.29 -4.73 -12.41
CA ARG A 238 -3.12 -6.12 -12.00
C ARG A 238 -2.97 -6.21 -10.49
N ASP A 239 -3.86 -6.97 -9.86
CA ASP A 239 -3.79 -7.31 -8.42
C ASP A 239 -2.83 -8.47 -8.11
N ALA A 240 -1.98 -8.86 -9.07
CA ALA A 240 -1.06 -9.94 -8.85
C ALA A 240 0.06 -9.46 -7.94
N LYS A 241 0.09 -9.94 -6.69
CA LYS A 241 1.28 -9.86 -5.84
C LYS A 241 2.41 -10.59 -6.55
N MET A 242 3.28 -9.84 -7.23
CA MET A 242 4.47 -10.44 -7.81
C MET A 242 5.40 -10.79 -6.64
N ILE A 243 6.04 -11.96 -6.72
CA ILE A 243 6.83 -12.56 -5.64
C ILE A 243 7.70 -11.50 -4.95
N ALA A 244 7.50 -11.40 -3.63
CA ALA A 244 8.18 -10.52 -2.68
C ALA A 244 8.33 -9.06 -3.16
N ILE A 245 7.38 -8.21 -2.70
CA ILE A 245 7.48 -6.73 -2.53
C ILE A 245 6.60 -5.90 -3.50
N ASP A 246 6.06 -6.46 -4.58
CA ASP A 246 5.11 -5.71 -5.42
C ASP A 246 3.65 -6.03 -5.05
N ASP A 247 2.88 -5.00 -4.70
CA ASP A 247 1.47 -5.13 -4.31
C ASP A 247 0.52 -5.03 -5.51
N GLY A 248 1.06 -4.81 -6.70
CA GLY A 248 0.35 -4.80 -7.97
C GLY A 248 0.89 -3.72 -8.90
N GLY A 249 0.28 -3.58 -10.07
CA GLY A 249 0.80 -2.60 -11.00
C GLY A 249 -0.02 -2.44 -12.26
N LEU A 250 0.52 -1.63 -13.16
CA LEU A 250 -0.03 -1.36 -14.47
C LEU A 250 0.74 -2.14 -15.53
N CYS A 251 0.01 -2.77 -16.45
CA CYS A 251 0.57 -3.38 -17.63
C CYS A 251 -0.09 -2.85 -18.90
N LEU A 252 0.63 -2.95 -20.02
CA LEU A 252 0.12 -2.61 -21.34
C LEU A 252 -0.33 -3.87 -22.04
N ARG A 253 -1.54 -3.84 -22.59
CA ARG A 253 -2.09 -4.92 -23.41
C ARG A 253 -2.48 -4.43 -24.78
N ARG A 254 -2.37 -5.31 -25.76
CA ARG A 254 -2.78 -5.05 -27.13
C ARG A 254 -3.68 -6.15 -27.63
N GLN A 255 -4.74 -5.76 -28.32
CA GLN A 255 -5.63 -6.66 -29.01
C GLN A 255 -4.93 -7.26 -30.23
N GLU A 256 -4.87 -8.58 -30.26
CA GLU A 256 -4.33 -9.35 -31.36
C GLU A 256 -5.47 -10.07 -32.10
N PRO A 257 -5.55 -9.99 -33.44
CA PRO A 257 -6.58 -10.65 -34.22
C PRO A 257 -6.65 -12.16 -33.92
N GLY A 258 -7.82 -12.62 -33.48
CA GLY A 258 -8.06 -14.03 -33.17
C GLY A 258 -7.44 -14.56 -31.87
N LYS A 259 -6.71 -13.73 -31.09
CA LYS A 259 -6.05 -14.13 -29.84
C LYS A 259 -6.49 -13.32 -28.61
N GLY A 260 -7.32 -12.29 -28.80
CA GLY A 260 -7.75 -11.41 -27.71
C GLY A 260 -6.63 -10.45 -27.28
N PHE A 261 -6.66 -9.97 -26.04
CA PHE A 261 -5.66 -9.04 -25.52
C PHE A 261 -4.45 -9.77 -24.95
N LEU A 262 -3.26 -9.50 -25.48
CA LEU A 262 -1.98 -10.02 -24.97
C LEU A 262 -1.22 -8.93 -24.21
N VAL A 263 -0.46 -9.32 -23.18
CA VAL A 263 0.43 -8.41 -22.45
C VAL A 263 1.64 -8.09 -23.33
N VAL A 264 1.83 -6.81 -23.65
CA VAL A 264 2.94 -6.31 -24.47
C VAL A 264 4.04 -5.73 -23.58
N LYS A 265 3.66 -5.08 -22.47
CA LYS A 265 4.59 -4.56 -21.47
C LYS A 265 4.08 -4.91 -20.09
N ASP A 266 4.85 -5.72 -19.39
CA ASP A 266 4.51 -6.22 -18.07
C ASP A 266 4.53 -5.07 -17.04
N HIS A 267 5.57 -4.23 -17.05
CA HIS A 267 5.73 -3.19 -16.02
C HIS A 267 5.62 -1.78 -16.62
N VAL A 268 4.42 -1.20 -16.61
CA VAL A 268 4.20 0.22 -16.93
C VAL A 268 4.41 1.09 -15.69
N ALA A 269 3.84 0.67 -14.56
CA ALA A 269 4.02 1.28 -13.25
C ALA A 269 3.83 0.20 -12.17
N LEU A 270 4.51 0.35 -11.04
CA LEU A 270 4.36 -0.51 -9.86
C LEU A 270 3.62 0.26 -8.77
N LEU A 271 2.83 -0.45 -7.98
CA LEU A 271 2.14 0.07 -6.81
C LEU A 271 2.66 -0.68 -5.58
N GLU A 272 3.21 0.06 -4.64
CA GLU A 272 3.68 -0.50 -3.38
C GLU A 272 3.08 0.30 -2.22
N ALA A 273 2.38 -0.40 -1.33
CA ALA A 273 1.92 0.15 -0.07
C ALA A 273 2.95 -0.17 1.02
N LYS A 274 3.51 0.88 1.61
CA LYS A 274 4.43 0.74 2.74
C LYS A 274 3.67 0.76 4.04
N THR A 275 4.23 0.09 5.03
CA THR A 275 3.64 0.00 6.35
C THR A 275 3.45 1.37 7.00
N GLN A 276 2.44 1.47 7.88
CA GLN A 276 1.99 2.71 8.50
C GLN A 276 3.15 3.58 9.01
N PHE A 277 3.07 4.89 8.71
CA PHE A 277 3.99 5.89 9.28
C PHE A 277 3.98 5.81 10.81
N GLN A 278 5.12 5.44 11.39
CA GLN A 278 5.29 5.26 12.83
C GLN A 278 5.10 6.56 13.64
N CYS A 279 5.12 7.73 12.99
CA CYS A 279 5.00 9.02 13.64
C CYS A 279 4.19 10.02 12.81
N LEU A 280 3.13 10.56 13.41
CA LEU A 280 2.39 11.73 12.91
C LEU A 280 2.74 12.94 13.78
N LYS A 281 3.01 14.09 13.17
CA LYS A 281 3.16 15.37 13.86
C LYS A 281 2.22 16.38 13.23
N ASN A 282 1.31 16.94 14.03
CA ASN A 282 0.27 17.87 13.57
C ASN A 282 -0.57 17.30 12.41
N GLY A 283 -0.93 16.01 12.50
CA GLY A 283 -1.70 15.32 11.46
C GLY A 283 -0.94 15.03 10.16
N ARG A 284 0.36 15.31 10.10
CA ARG A 284 1.22 15.00 8.94
C ARG A 284 2.19 13.87 9.26
N PRO A 285 2.39 12.91 8.35
CA PRO A 285 3.37 11.85 8.57
C PRO A 285 4.79 12.39 8.53
N ILE A 286 5.62 11.89 9.44
CA ILE A 286 7.06 12.06 9.39
C ILE A 286 7.65 10.84 8.70
N ILE A 287 8.23 11.04 7.52
CA ILE A 287 8.93 9.98 6.78
C ILE A 287 10.29 9.75 7.44
N SER A 288 10.47 8.57 8.03
CA SER A 288 11.73 8.16 8.64
C SER A 288 12.80 7.84 7.59
N ASP A 289 14.07 7.86 7.98
CA ASP A 289 15.17 7.55 7.06
C ASP A 289 15.09 6.11 6.53
N LYS A 290 14.59 5.16 7.34
CA LYS A 290 14.35 3.78 6.92
C LYS A 290 13.23 3.70 5.90
N CYS A 291 12.09 4.34 6.18
CA CYS A 291 10.96 4.39 5.25
C CYS A 291 11.39 5.02 3.92
N PHE A 292 12.04 6.18 3.96
CA PHE A 292 12.49 6.84 2.73
C PHE A 292 13.52 6.01 1.95
N ALA A 293 14.44 5.33 2.63
CA ALA A 293 15.43 4.45 1.99
C ALA A 293 14.81 3.24 1.26
N GLN A 294 13.58 2.85 1.63
CA GLN A 294 12.85 1.76 1.02
C GLN A 294 11.87 2.22 -0.07
N MET A 295 11.71 3.52 -0.30
CA MET A 295 10.67 4.09 -1.20
C MET A 295 11.13 4.33 -2.63
N PHE A 296 12.41 4.14 -2.94
CA PHE A 296 12.91 4.30 -4.31
C PHE A 296 13.56 3.01 -4.76
N ASP A 297 13.13 2.56 -5.92
CA ASP A 297 13.83 1.54 -6.67
C ASP A 297 14.99 2.19 -7.42
N ILE A 298 16.12 1.52 -7.43
CA ILE A 298 17.32 1.98 -8.11
C ILE A 298 17.43 1.18 -9.39
N SER A 299 17.44 1.86 -10.54
CA SER A 299 17.61 1.17 -11.83
C SER A 299 18.91 0.36 -11.84
N GLY A 300 18.90 -0.81 -12.46
CA GLY A 300 20.11 -1.65 -12.61
C GLY A 300 21.29 -0.87 -13.21
N GLU A 301 21.03 0.03 -14.15
CA GLU A 301 22.04 0.95 -14.71
C GLU A 301 22.68 1.85 -13.65
N TYR A 302 21.87 2.38 -12.71
CA TYR A 302 22.39 3.15 -11.58
C TYR A 302 23.10 2.24 -10.57
N VAL A 303 22.71 0.96 -10.47
CA VAL A 303 23.39 -0.02 -9.63
C VAL A 303 24.80 -0.30 -10.13
N GLU A 304 24.97 -0.48 -11.44
CA GLU A 304 26.28 -0.73 -12.08
C GLU A 304 27.27 0.43 -11.87
N GLU A 305 26.77 1.64 -11.68
CA GLU A 305 27.64 2.77 -11.32
C GLU A 305 28.18 2.66 -9.89
N PHE A 306 27.64 1.80 -9.00
CA PHE A 306 28.01 1.77 -7.56
C PHE A 306 29.46 1.39 -7.35
N GLU A 307 30.04 0.68 -8.30
CA GLU A 307 31.42 0.22 -8.27
C GLU A 307 32.42 1.26 -8.76
N LYS A 308 31.95 2.39 -9.33
CA LYS A 308 32.83 3.45 -9.85
C LYS A 308 33.19 4.45 -8.74
N SER A 309 34.49 4.64 -8.51
CA SER A 309 35.06 5.50 -7.45
C SER A 309 34.81 7.01 -7.63
N THR A 310 34.29 7.46 -8.78
CA THR A 310 34.18 8.88 -9.15
C THR A 310 32.75 9.29 -9.49
N ARG A 311 31.76 8.82 -8.72
CA ARG A 311 30.39 9.28 -8.90
C ARG A 311 30.28 10.78 -8.68
N THR A 312 29.58 11.46 -9.59
CA THR A 312 29.19 12.87 -9.44
C THR A 312 27.69 13.07 -9.48
N HIS A 313 26.93 12.06 -9.89
CA HIS A 313 25.50 12.15 -10.15
C HIS A 313 24.69 11.99 -8.86
N PHE A 314 23.55 12.69 -8.80
CA PHE A 314 22.63 12.66 -7.67
C PHE A 314 21.35 11.92 -8.07
N LEU A 315 20.85 11.08 -7.16
CA LEU A 315 19.53 10.47 -7.33
C LEU A 315 18.46 11.48 -6.89
N HIS A 316 17.81 12.10 -7.85
CA HIS A 316 16.75 13.06 -7.55
C HIS A 316 15.40 12.38 -7.38
N VAL A 317 14.87 12.44 -6.16
CA VAL A 317 13.55 11.90 -5.83
C VAL A 317 12.55 13.05 -5.76
N SER A 318 11.43 12.91 -6.48
CA SER A 318 10.33 13.87 -6.43
C SER A 318 9.21 13.29 -5.58
N CYS A 319 8.75 14.04 -4.59
CA CYS A 319 7.55 13.71 -3.82
C CYS A 319 6.42 14.62 -4.28
N THR A 320 5.26 14.05 -4.63
CA THR A 320 4.10 14.81 -5.09
C THR A 320 2.84 14.33 -4.35
N PRO A 321 1.98 15.23 -3.85
CA PRO A 321 0.75 14.86 -3.14
C PRO A 321 -0.37 14.57 -4.14
N TRP A 322 -0.12 13.71 -5.12
CA TRP A 322 -1.03 13.51 -6.24
C TRP A 322 -2.19 12.56 -5.93
N PHE A 323 -2.11 11.80 -4.82
CA PHE A 323 -3.11 10.83 -4.38
C PHE A 323 -3.90 11.30 -3.13
N ASP A 324 -4.30 12.57 -3.09
CA ASP A 324 -5.20 13.09 -2.05
C ASP A 324 -6.66 13.09 -2.54
N LEU A 325 -7.43 12.06 -2.18
CA LEU A 325 -8.82 11.95 -2.61
C LEU A 325 -9.78 12.82 -1.78
N SER A 326 -9.30 13.48 -0.72
CA SER A 326 -10.16 14.23 0.20
C SER A 326 -10.72 15.50 -0.44
N GLN A 327 -10.02 16.06 -1.42
CA GLN A 327 -10.38 17.28 -2.13
C GLN A 327 -10.57 17.02 -3.62
N ARG A 328 -11.38 17.86 -4.27
CA ARG A 328 -11.58 17.81 -5.72
C ARG A 328 -10.27 17.95 -6.48
N SER A 329 -9.45 18.95 -6.13
CA SER A 329 -8.15 19.19 -6.76
C SER A 329 -7.22 17.97 -6.68
N GLY A 330 -7.23 17.23 -5.57
CA GLY A 330 -6.41 16.01 -5.47
C GLY A 330 -6.95 14.85 -6.30
N ARG A 331 -8.28 14.71 -6.46
CA ARG A 331 -8.87 13.79 -7.45
C ARG A 331 -8.53 14.21 -8.88
N GLU A 332 -8.60 15.51 -9.16
CA GLU A 332 -8.02 16.19 -10.33
C GLU A 332 -6.49 16.26 -10.29
N HIS A 333 -5.79 15.44 -9.51
CA HIS A 333 -4.37 15.18 -9.73
C HIS A 333 -4.17 13.69 -9.99
N VAL A 334 -4.94 12.82 -9.34
CA VAL A 334 -4.97 11.39 -9.65
C VAL A 334 -5.31 11.14 -11.10
N VAL A 335 -6.39 11.73 -11.62
CA VAL A 335 -6.87 11.46 -13.00
C VAL A 335 -5.76 11.67 -14.02
N ALA A 336 -5.19 12.86 -14.20
CA ALA A 336 -4.18 13.06 -15.24
C ALA A 336 -2.83 12.43 -14.94
N ASN A 337 -2.45 12.15 -13.70
CA ASN A 337 -1.26 11.32 -13.51
C ASN A 337 -1.53 9.91 -14.08
N ILE A 338 -2.71 9.33 -13.85
CA ILE A 338 -3.07 8.05 -14.50
C ILE A 338 -3.19 8.21 -16.02
N CYS A 339 -3.90 9.21 -16.54
CA CYS A 339 -4.02 9.45 -17.99
C CYS A 339 -2.64 9.68 -18.65
N GLY A 340 -1.74 10.40 -17.98
CA GLY A 340 -0.37 10.63 -18.40
C GLY A 340 0.46 9.34 -18.41
N ILE A 341 0.25 8.44 -17.44
CA ILE A 341 0.85 7.10 -17.47
C ILE A 341 0.35 6.32 -18.68
N VAL A 342 -0.96 6.33 -18.96
CA VAL A 342 -1.53 5.65 -20.12
C VAL A 342 -0.91 6.18 -21.41
N ARG A 343 -0.91 7.50 -21.62
CA ARG A 343 -0.32 8.11 -22.83
C ARG A 343 1.15 7.79 -22.99
N ARG A 344 1.92 7.81 -21.90
CA ARG A 344 3.35 7.45 -21.92
C ARG A 344 3.57 5.97 -22.26
N ALA A 345 2.64 5.10 -21.86
CA ALA A 345 2.72 3.67 -22.14
C ALA A 345 2.33 3.33 -23.58
N THR A 346 1.44 4.12 -24.19
CA THR A 346 0.92 3.91 -25.55
C THR A 346 1.66 4.68 -26.63
N SER A 347 2.45 5.71 -26.27
CA SER A 347 3.36 6.42 -27.18
C SER A 347 4.55 5.57 -27.54
#